data_AF-A0A844KJB8-F1
#
_entry.id   AF-A0A844KJB8-F1
#
_cell.length_a   1.000
_cell.length_b   1.000
_cell.length_c   1.000
_cell.angle_alpha   90.00
_cell.angle_beta   90.00
_cell.angle_gamma   90.00
#
_symmetry.space_group_name_H-M   'P 1'
#
loop_
_entity.id
_entity.type
_entity.pdbx_description
1 polymer ?
#
loop_
_entity_poly.entity_id
_entity_poly.type
_entity_poly.pdbx_seq_one_letter_code
_entity_poly.pdbx_strand_id
1 'polypeptide(L)'
;MHFVEAKGILSSSNGMNIYRGCTHCDSRSKCYGFTHEFEDIEVKTNAPQLLEQALKSKRKKCMIGTGAMCDPYLHAEEELKLTRRCLKLIDKYEYGVAIQTKSTRILRDLDILKSINAKAKTVVQMTMTTYDLPSPDHDLLMDIFRKRCAENGIIYDVNECFQYLHVFPEKYVQMSFVDNLQ
;
A
#
# COMPACT_ATOMS: atom_id res chain seq x y z
N MET A 1 -3.81 2.95 20.45
CA MET A 1 -4.45 3.35 19.19
C MET A 1 -5.35 4.53 19.50
N HIS A 2 -5.30 5.59 18.69
CA HIS A 2 -6.17 6.75 18.80
C HIS A 2 -6.73 7.14 17.43
N PHE A 3 -7.83 7.89 17.43
CA PHE A 3 -8.58 8.23 16.22
C PHE A 3 -8.48 9.74 15.95
N VAL A 4 -8.27 10.10 14.68
CA VAL A 4 -8.12 11.49 14.26
C VAL A 4 -8.93 11.80 13.00
N GLU A 5 -9.41 13.03 12.95
CA GLU A 5 -9.94 13.63 11.72
C GLU A 5 -8.81 14.30 10.97
N ALA A 6 -8.36 13.68 9.88
CA ALA A 6 -7.28 14.22 9.07
C ALA A 6 -7.76 15.37 8.19
N LYS A 7 -6.84 16.27 7.82
CA LYS A 7 -7.10 17.36 6.85
C LYS A 7 -6.91 16.90 5.39
N GLY A 8 -6.20 15.80 5.17
CA GLY A 8 -5.89 15.28 3.85
C GLY A 8 -5.41 13.83 3.92
N ILE A 9 -5.55 13.11 2.81
CA ILE A 9 -5.29 11.67 2.76
C ILE A 9 -4.26 11.26 1.70
N LEU A 10 -4.14 12.02 0.60
CA LEU A 10 -3.18 11.75 -0.48
C LEU A 10 -1.97 12.69 -0.38
N SER A 11 -0.78 12.14 -0.62
CA SER A 11 0.44 12.92 -0.88
C SER A 11 0.42 13.55 -2.28
N SER A 12 1.42 14.39 -2.58
CA SER A 12 1.66 14.93 -3.92
C SER A 12 1.84 13.83 -4.98
N SER A 13 2.39 12.68 -4.60
CA SER A 13 2.58 11.49 -5.43
C SER A 13 1.42 10.49 -5.37
N ASN A 14 0.25 10.88 -4.85
CA ASN A 14 -0.95 10.02 -4.73
C ASN A 14 -0.78 8.84 -3.77
N GLY A 15 0.16 8.93 -2.84
CA GLY A 15 0.29 8.00 -1.72
C GLY A 15 -0.78 8.25 -0.67
N MET A 16 -1.62 7.24 -0.41
CA MET A 16 -2.61 7.20 0.65
C MET A 16 -2.01 6.57 1.90
N ASN A 17 -2.21 7.23 3.04
CA ASN A 17 -1.89 6.65 4.34
C ASN A 17 -3.03 6.78 5.35
N ILE A 18 -3.65 5.64 5.69
CA ILE A 18 -4.80 5.52 6.60
C ILE A 18 -4.34 5.45 8.07
N TYR A 19 -3.22 4.78 8.30
CA TYR A 19 -2.67 4.49 9.63
C TYR A 19 -1.32 5.18 9.81
N ARG A 20 -1.03 5.75 10.97
CA ARG A 20 0.34 6.16 11.32
C ARG A 20 0.75 5.48 12.61
N GLY A 21 2.01 5.09 12.69
CA GLY A 21 2.51 4.26 13.78
C GLY A 21 2.27 2.79 13.48
N CYS A 22 3.10 1.93 14.06
CA CYS A 22 3.01 0.50 13.86
C CYS A 22 3.79 -0.20 14.98
N THR A 23 3.27 -1.33 15.47
CA THR A 23 3.98 -2.15 16.45
C THR A 23 5.06 -3.04 15.82
N HIS A 24 5.02 -3.24 14.49
CA HIS A 24 5.85 -4.23 13.78
C HIS A 24 6.62 -3.65 12.56
N CYS A 25 6.77 -2.32 12.47
CA CYS A 25 7.47 -1.68 11.36
C CYS A 25 8.70 -0.89 11.85
N ASP A 26 9.77 -0.87 11.06
CA ASP A 26 11.03 -0.18 11.36
C ASP A 26 10.99 1.34 11.08
N SER A 27 9.80 1.89 10.80
CA SER A 27 9.60 3.31 10.49
C SER A 27 9.73 4.23 11.73
N ARG A 28 10.60 3.90 12.68
CA ARG A 28 10.80 4.57 13.98
C ARG A 28 11.59 5.89 13.90
N SER A 29 11.94 6.33 12.69
CA SER A 29 12.76 7.53 12.50
C SER A 29 11.99 8.82 12.80
N LYS A 30 12.66 9.78 13.45
CA LYS A 30 12.11 11.11 13.76
C LYS A 30 11.74 11.92 12.52
N CYS A 31 12.31 11.61 11.35
CA CYS A 31 12.02 12.32 10.09
C CYS A 31 10.56 12.18 9.63
N TYR A 32 9.82 11.19 10.16
CA TYR A 32 8.41 10.96 9.83
C TYR A 32 7.44 11.81 10.65
N GLY A 33 7.93 12.69 11.52
CA GLY A 33 7.13 13.73 12.19
C GLY A 33 6.00 13.19 13.04
N PHE A 34 6.28 12.14 13.82
CA PHE A 34 5.33 11.61 14.81
C PHE A 34 5.17 12.60 15.97
N THR A 35 3.91 12.86 16.34
CA THR A 35 3.54 13.69 17.50
C THR A 35 3.00 12.83 18.66
N HIS A 36 3.06 11.51 18.51
CA HIS A 36 2.58 10.49 19.42
C HIS A 36 3.61 9.35 19.50
N GLU A 37 3.48 8.50 20.52
CA GLU A 37 4.32 7.29 20.67
C GLU A 37 4.14 6.37 19.46
N PHE A 38 5.22 5.82 18.91
CA PHE A 38 5.18 5.10 17.62
C PHE A 38 4.27 3.84 17.64
N GLU A 39 4.18 3.20 18.80
CA GLU A 39 3.31 2.06 19.06
C GLU A 39 1.82 2.45 19.21
N ASP A 40 1.53 3.73 19.44
CA ASP A 40 0.18 4.27 19.46
C ASP A 40 -0.32 4.57 18.05
N ILE A 41 -0.93 3.56 17.42
CA ILE A 41 -1.44 3.68 16.04
C ILE A 41 -2.49 4.80 15.95
N GLU A 42 -2.18 5.84 15.18
CA GLU A 42 -3.10 6.89 14.74
C GLU A 42 -3.95 6.36 13.58
N VAL A 43 -5.27 6.43 13.73
CA VAL A 43 -6.25 6.00 12.73
C VAL A 43 -6.97 7.22 12.18
N LYS A 44 -6.85 7.45 10.87
CA LYS A 44 -7.60 8.50 10.17
C LYS A 44 -9.01 8.01 9.84
N THR A 45 -9.97 8.24 10.74
CA THR A 45 -11.35 7.75 10.63
C THR A 45 -12.08 8.26 9.39
N ASN A 46 -11.75 9.47 8.97
CA ASN A 46 -12.31 10.13 7.80
C ASN A 46 -11.56 9.85 6.47
N ALA A 47 -10.61 8.91 6.47
CA ALA A 47 -9.84 8.58 5.27
C ALA A 47 -10.71 8.23 4.04
N PRO A 48 -11.79 7.42 4.15
CA PRO A 48 -12.67 7.15 3.00
C PRO A 48 -13.34 8.41 2.44
N GLN A 49 -13.79 9.31 3.30
CA GLN A 49 -14.47 10.55 2.92
C GLN A 49 -13.51 11.49 2.19
N LEU A 50 -12.31 11.69 2.75
CA LEU A 50 -11.25 12.48 2.11
C LEU A 50 -10.82 11.88 0.78
N LEU A 51 -10.73 10.54 0.70
CA LEU A 51 -10.34 9.87 -0.52
C LEU A 51 -11.40 10.08 -1.60
N GLU A 52 -12.68 9.89 -1.28
CA GLU A 52 -13.76 10.11 -2.25
C GLU A 52 -13.75 11.53 -2.81
N GLN A 53 -13.53 12.55 -1.96
CA GLN A 53 -13.39 13.94 -2.40
C GLN A 53 -12.18 14.14 -3.32
N ALA A 54 -11.05 13.52 -2.99
CA ALA A 54 -9.84 13.59 -3.82
C ALA A 54 -10.01 12.90 -5.19
N LEU A 55 -10.66 11.73 -5.23
CA LEU A 55 -10.92 11.00 -6.47
C LEU A 55 -11.90 11.75 -7.39
N LYS A 56 -12.90 12.44 -6.82
CA LYS A 56 -13.86 13.27 -7.58
C LYS A 56 -13.22 14.53 -8.19
N SER A 57 -12.24 15.12 -7.51
CA SER A 57 -11.63 16.39 -7.93
C SER A 57 -10.49 16.22 -8.94
N LYS A 58 -9.93 15.01 -9.07
CA LYS A 58 -8.86 14.72 -10.03
C LYS A 58 -9.38 14.66 -11.46
N ARG A 59 -8.72 15.40 -12.36
CA ARG A 59 -9.05 15.45 -13.79
C ARG A 59 -8.59 14.22 -14.58
N LYS A 60 -7.52 13.56 -14.12
CA LYS A 60 -6.94 12.37 -14.76
C LYS A 60 -6.86 11.24 -13.74
N LYS A 61 -7.29 10.05 -14.16
CA LYS A 61 -7.12 8.81 -13.38
C LYS A 61 -5.63 8.49 -13.25
N CYS A 62 -5.25 7.97 -12.09
CA CYS A 62 -3.87 7.63 -11.77
C CYS A 62 -3.82 6.39 -10.86
N MET A 63 -2.62 5.94 -10.53
CA MET A 63 -2.40 4.93 -9.49
C MET A 63 -2.49 5.59 -8.11
N ILE A 64 -3.22 4.98 -7.19
CA ILE A 64 -3.21 5.32 -5.76
C ILE A 64 -2.27 4.35 -5.05
N GLY A 65 -1.18 4.87 -4.49
CA GLY A 65 -0.23 4.08 -3.72
C GLY A 65 -0.69 3.95 -2.26
N THR A 66 -0.45 2.82 -1.60
CA THR A 66 -0.60 2.71 -0.14
C THR A 66 0.38 1.67 0.41
N GLY A 67 0.74 1.79 1.69
CA GLY A 67 1.70 0.88 2.33
C GLY A 67 3.15 1.34 2.40
N ALA A 68 3.50 2.46 1.76
CA ALA A 68 4.86 2.99 1.77
C ALA A 68 5.34 3.47 3.15
N MET A 69 4.41 3.99 3.96
CA MET A 69 4.72 4.54 5.29
C MET A 69 4.26 3.62 6.43
N CYS A 70 3.04 3.11 6.31
CA CYS A 70 2.46 2.17 7.26
C CYS A 70 1.63 1.14 6.48
N ASP A 71 1.69 -0.11 6.93
CA ASP A 71 0.97 -1.22 6.30
C ASP A 71 -0.54 -0.95 6.33
N PRO A 72 -1.25 -1.02 5.18
CA PRO A 72 -2.69 -0.79 5.15
C PRO A 72 -3.49 -1.94 5.79
N TYR A 73 -2.85 -3.07 6.09
CA TYR A 73 -3.44 -4.28 6.66
C TYR A 73 -2.86 -4.61 8.05
N LEU A 74 -2.75 -3.59 8.92
CA LEU A 74 -2.53 -3.77 10.36
C LEU A 74 -3.60 -4.67 10.98
N HIS A 75 -3.35 -5.23 12.16
CA HIS A 75 -4.34 -6.01 12.91
C HIS A 75 -5.66 -5.25 13.09
N ALA A 76 -5.60 -3.93 13.36
CA ALA A 76 -6.78 -3.08 13.49
C ALA A 76 -7.67 -3.05 12.22
N GLU A 77 -7.12 -3.32 11.04
CA GLU A 77 -7.88 -3.36 9.79
C GLU A 77 -8.86 -4.55 9.72
N GLU A 78 -8.71 -5.58 10.57
CA GLU A 78 -9.69 -6.68 10.67
C GLU A 78 -11.08 -6.16 11.08
N GLU A 79 -11.10 -5.21 12.02
CA GLU A 79 -12.32 -4.60 12.54
C GLU A 79 -12.67 -3.31 11.78
N LEU A 80 -11.71 -2.41 11.60
CA LEU A 80 -11.95 -1.06 11.08
C LEU A 80 -12.32 -1.05 9.59
N LYS A 81 -11.76 -1.97 8.81
CA LYS A 81 -12.02 -2.15 7.37
C LYS A 81 -11.89 -0.85 6.55
N LEU A 82 -11.03 0.08 6.99
CA LEU A 82 -10.86 1.38 6.34
C LEU A 82 -10.17 1.22 5.00
N THR A 83 -9.14 0.35 4.91
CA THR A 83 -8.50 0.00 3.64
C THR A 83 -9.52 -0.59 2.68
N ARG A 84 -10.33 -1.57 3.12
CA ARG A 84 -11.39 -2.15 2.27
C ARG A 84 -12.36 -1.09 1.76
N ARG A 85 -12.80 -0.15 2.60
CA ARG A 85 -13.68 0.95 2.20
C ARG A 85 -13.03 1.86 1.17
N CYS A 86 -11.76 2.19 1.35
CA CYS A 86 -10.98 2.96 0.38
C CYS A 86 -10.83 2.21 -0.96
N LEU A 87 -10.56 0.91 -0.95
CA LEU A 87 -10.47 0.09 -2.17
C LEU A 87 -11.80 0.08 -2.94
N LYS A 88 -12.94 0.00 -2.25
CA LYS A 88 -14.26 0.11 -2.92
C LYS A 88 -14.46 1.46 -3.60
N LEU A 89 -13.96 2.55 -3.02
CA LEU A 89 -14.01 3.87 -3.64
C LEU A 89 -13.10 3.93 -4.87
N ILE A 90 -11.87 3.41 -4.76
CA ILE A 90 -10.93 3.31 -5.88
C ILE A 90 -11.55 2.53 -7.04
N ASP A 91 -12.18 1.39 -6.76
CA ASP A 91 -12.90 0.59 -7.76
C ASP A 91 -14.09 1.33 -8.37
N LYS A 92 -14.90 2.00 -7.54
CA LYS A 92 -16.08 2.78 -7.98
C LYS A 92 -15.69 3.92 -8.93
N TYR A 93 -14.59 4.60 -8.66
CA TYR A 93 -14.09 5.71 -9.48
C TYR A 93 -13.08 5.25 -10.55
N GLU A 94 -12.83 3.94 -10.65
CA GLU A 94 -11.98 3.30 -11.65
C GLU A 94 -10.53 3.84 -11.67
N TYR A 95 -9.97 4.04 -10.48
CA TYR A 95 -8.55 4.34 -10.30
C TYR A 95 -7.77 3.03 -10.18
N GLY A 96 -6.48 3.06 -10.55
CA GLY A 96 -5.59 1.94 -10.26
C GLY A 96 -5.06 2.00 -8.84
N VAL A 97 -4.57 0.88 -8.32
CA VAL A 97 -4.02 0.81 -6.95
C VAL A 97 -2.69 0.08 -6.91
N ALA A 98 -1.74 0.63 -6.16
CA ALA A 98 -0.48 -0.02 -5.82
C ALA A 98 -0.42 -0.19 -4.29
N ILE A 99 -0.35 -1.44 -3.83
CA ILE A 99 -0.42 -1.79 -2.41
C ILE A 99 0.88 -2.43 -1.99
N GLN A 100 1.53 -1.88 -0.97
CA GLN A 100 2.65 -2.49 -0.28
C GLN A 100 2.15 -3.07 1.06
N THR A 101 2.41 -4.34 1.32
CA THR A 101 2.00 -4.98 2.59
C THR A 101 2.91 -6.13 2.96
N LYS A 102 2.97 -6.47 4.25
CA LYS A 102 3.60 -7.67 4.81
C LYS A 102 2.56 -8.69 5.29
N SER A 103 1.28 -8.39 5.13
CA SER A 103 0.16 -9.05 5.80
C SER A 103 -0.67 -9.87 4.81
N THR A 104 -0.94 -11.14 5.15
CA THR A 104 -1.83 -12.02 4.36
C THR A 104 -3.30 -11.58 4.39
N ARG A 105 -3.67 -10.60 5.23
CA ARG A 105 -5.03 -10.04 5.32
C ARG A 105 -5.51 -9.41 4.02
N ILE A 106 -4.58 -9.03 3.13
CA ILE A 106 -4.91 -8.59 1.77
C ILE A 106 -5.77 -9.59 1.00
N LEU A 107 -5.66 -10.89 1.33
CA LEU A 107 -6.46 -11.95 0.70
C LEU A 107 -7.97 -11.76 0.91
N ARG A 108 -8.40 -11.08 1.98
CA ARG A 108 -9.80 -10.74 2.25
C ARG A 108 -10.40 -9.86 1.15
N ASP A 109 -9.57 -9.03 0.53
CA ASP A 109 -10.01 -7.97 -0.39
C ASP A 109 -9.74 -8.33 -1.87
N LEU A 110 -9.42 -9.61 -2.15
CA LEU A 110 -9.18 -10.12 -3.51
C LEU A 110 -10.35 -9.86 -4.47
N ASP A 111 -11.59 -9.91 -3.99
CA ASP A 111 -12.77 -9.62 -4.78
C ASP A 111 -12.71 -8.21 -5.40
N ILE A 112 -12.34 -7.23 -4.58
CA ILE A 112 -12.22 -5.82 -5.00
C ILE A 112 -10.97 -5.63 -5.86
N LEU A 113 -9.85 -6.24 -5.47
CA LEU A 113 -8.58 -6.12 -6.21
C LEU A 113 -8.69 -6.66 -7.65
N LYS A 114 -9.41 -7.77 -7.85
CA LYS A 114 -9.73 -8.31 -9.18
C LYS A 114 -10.58 -7.34 -10.00
N SER A 115 -11.61 -6.76 -9.38
CA SER A 115 -12.47 -5.76 -10.04
C SER A 115 -11.66 -4.53 -10.48
N ILE A 116 -10.79 -4.00 -9.62
CA ILE A 116 -9.91 -2.88 -9.95
C ILE A 116 -8.97 -3.27 -11.11
N ASN A 117 -8.40 -4.48 -11.08
CA ASN A 117 -7.47 -4.92 -12.13
C ASN A 117 -8.15 -5.07 -13.50
N ALA A 118 -9.44 -5.40 -13.51
CA ALA A 118 -10.22 -5.52 -14.74
C ALA A 118 -10.56 -4.15 -15.37
N LYS A 119 -10.75 -3.10 -14.55
CA LYS A 119 -11.14 -1.75 -15.01
C LYS A 119 -9.95 -0.82 -15.22
N ALA A 120 -8.92 -0.97 -14.40
CA ALA A 120 -7.70 -0.18 -14.40
C ALA A 120 -6.51 -1.14 -14.23
N LYS A 121 -5.75 -1.00 -13.14
CA LYS A 121 -4.64 -1.90 -12.79
C LYS A 121 -4.49 -2.01 -11.28
N THR A 122 -4.10 -3.20 -10.85
CA THR A 122 -3.77 -3.49 -9.46
C THR A 122 -2.35 -4.04 -9.39
N VAL A 123 -1.51 -3.41 -8.57
CA VAL A 123 -0.15 -3.88 -8.25
C VAL A 123 -0.11 -4.21 -6.76
N VAL A 124 0.33 -5.41 -6.42
CA VAL A 124 0.52 -5.84 -5.02
C VAL A 124 1.99 -6.18 -4.83
N GLN A 125 2.64 -5.43 -3.96
CA GLN A 125 4.01 -5.66 -3.55
C GLN A 125 4.00 -6.22 -2.13
N MET A 126 4.51 -7.44 -1.98
CA MET A 126 4.58 -8.08 -0.68
C MET A 126 6.01 -8.03 -0.15
N THR A 127 6.19 -7.42 1.02
CA THR A 127 7.51 -7.34 1.66
C THR A 127 7.61 -8.44 2.69
N MET A 128 8.62 -9.31 2.53
CA MET A 128 8.92 -10.37 3.48
C MET A 128 10.29 -10.10 4.09
N THR A 129 10.30 -9.82 5.39
CA THR A 129 11.54 -9.59 6.15
C THR A 129 12.01 -10.92 6.72
N THR A 130 13.17 -11.39 6.26
CA THR A 130 13.88 -12.55 6.81
C THR A 130 14.94 -12.06 7.79
N TYR A 131 14.90 -12.53 9.02
CA TYR A 131 15.84 -12.14 10.09
C TYR A 131 17.06 -13.07 10.10
N ASP A 132 17.80 -13.13 8.99
CA ASP A 132 18.94 -14.06 8.77
C ASP A 132 18.60 -15.56 8.65
N LEU A 133 17.33 -15.95 8.69
CA LEU A 133 16.88 -17.26 8.20
C LEU A 133 15.60 -17.07 7.39
N PRO A 134 15.48 -17.67 6.19
CA PRO A 134 14.20 -17.74 5.50
C PRO A 134 13.17 -18.36 6.45
N SER A 135 11.96 -17.80 6.47
CA SER A 135 10.83 -18.44 7.14
C SER A 135 10.81 -19.91 6.73
N PRO A 136 10.66 -20.88 7.66
CA PRO A 136 10.60 -22.30 7.29
C PRO A 136 9.46 -22.59 6.30
N ASP A 137 8.44 -21.70 6.25
CA ASP A 137 7.32 -21.76 5.31
C ASP A 137 7.51 -20.81 4.10
N HIS A 138 8.70 -20.27 3.86
CA HIS A 138 8.99 -19.29 2.80
C HIS A 138 8.53 -19.79 1.42
N ASP A 139 8.94 -21.00 1.06
CA ASP A 139 8.63 -21.57 -0.24
C ASP A 139 7.11 -21.81 -0.37
N LEU A 140 6.47 -22.30 0.68
CA LEU A 140 5.02 -22.52 0.70
C LEU A 140 4.25 -21.21 0.54
N LEU A 141 4.64 -20.16 1.26
CA LEU A 141 3.99 -18.85 1.18
C LEU A 141 4.20 -18.21 -0.19
N MET A 142 5.41 -18.31 -0.74
CA MET A 142 5.72 -17.77 -2.06
C MET A 142 5.00 -18.53 -3.16
N ASP A 143 4.85 -19.85 -3.04
CA ASP A 143 4.05 -20.64 -3.97
C ASP A 143 2.57 -20.26 -3.93
N ILE A 144 2.00 -20.13 -2.73
CA ILE A 144 0.61 -19.66 -2.57
C ILE A 144 0.45 -18.26 -3.18
N PHE A 145 1.38 -17.35 -2.91
CA PHE A 145 1.35 -15.99 -3.43
C PHE A 145 1.47 -15.95 -4.96
N ARG A 146 2.51 -16.57 -5.53
CA ARG A 146 2.76 -16.60 -6.98
C ARG A 146 1.61 -17.27 -7.72
N LYS A 147 1.12 -18.41 -7.23
CA LYS A 147 -0.04 -19.10 -7.81
C LYS A 147 -1.27 -18.21 -7.80
N ARG A 148 -1.56 -17.56 -6.67
CA ARG A 148 -2.72 -16.66 -6.56
C ARG A 148 -2.59 -15.43 -7.47
N CYS A 149 -1.40 -14.87 -7.61
CA CYS A 149 -1.17 -13.73 -8.48
C CYS A 149 -1.29 -14.13 -9.96
N ALA A 150 -0.69 -15.25 -10.37
CA ALA A 150 -0.79 -15.79 -11.72
C ALA A 150 -2.23 -16.12 -12.13
N GLU A 151 -2.99 -16.79 -11.26
CA GLU A 151 -4.42 -17.10 -11.48
C GLU A 151 -5.30 -15.87 -11.72
N ASN A 152 -4.84 -14.67 -11.31
CA ASN A 152 -5.62 -13.45 -11.34
C ASN A 152 -5.02 -12.35 -12.23
N GLY A 153 -3.98 -12.68 -13.00
CA GLY A 153 -3.29 -11.72 -13.86
C GLY A 153 -2.72 -10.52 -13.10
N ILE A 154 -2.28 -10.75 -11.85
CA ILE A 154 -1.63 -9.75 -11.01
C ILE A 154 -0.13 -9.88 -11.21
N ILE A 155 0.54 -8.79 -11.59
CA ILE A 155 2.00 -8.76 -11.71
C ILE A 155 2.59 -8.89 -10.30
N TYR A 156 3.50 -9.85 -10.13
CA TYR A 156 4.15 -10.16 -8.86
C TYR A 156 5.68 -10.32 -8.99
N ASP A 157 6.18 -10.50 -10.22
CA ASP A 157 7.60 -10.55 -10.47
C ASP A 157 8.22 -9.16 -10.32
N VAL A 158 9.39 -9.10 -9.67
CA VAL A 158 10.06 -7.85 -9.36
C VAL A 158 10.49 -7.13 -10.64
N ASN A 159 11.03 -7.86 -11.62
CA ASN A 159 11.48 -7.27 -12.88
C ASN A 159 10.31 -6.80 -13.72
N GLU A 160 9.20 -7.56 -13.77
CA GLU A 160 7.98 -7.11 -14.44
C GLU A 160 7.38 -5.86 -13.77
N CYS A 161 7.40 -5.80 -12.43
CA CYS A 161 6.99 -4.60 -11.69
C CYS A 161 7.86 -3.39 -12.06
N PHE A 162 9.19 -3.54 -12.08
CA PHE A 162 10.10 -2.44 -12.43
C PHE A 162 9.96 -2.02 -13.89
N GLN A 163 9.91 -2.98 -14.82
CA GLN A 163 9.68 -2.70 -16.24
C GLN A 163 8.36 -1.94 -16.44
N TYR A 164 7.30 -2.33 -15.72
CA TYR A 164 6.02 -1.64 -15.77
C TYR A 164 6.08 -0.21 -15.20
N LEU A 165 6.82 0.01 -14.10
CA LEU A 165 7.04 1.35 -13.56
C LEU A 165 7.77 2.27 -14.57
N HIS A 166 8.67 1.72 -15.39
CA HIS A 166 9.34 2.45 -16.48
C HIS A 166 8.45 2.77 -17.69
N VAL A 167 7.26 2.18 -17.80
CA VAL A 167 6.27 2.51 -18.86
C VAL A 167 5.59 3.85 -18.58
N PHE A 168 5.62 4.35 -17.34
CA PHE A 168 5.09 5.67 -17.01
C PHE A 168 6.16 6.76 -17.15
N PRO A 169 5.85 7.91 -17.80
CA PRO A 169 6.84 8.95 -18.10
C PRO A 169 7.25 9.82 -16.90
N GLU A 170 7.14 9.33 -15.66
CA GLU A 170 7.63 10.06 -14.49
C GLU A 170 9.04 9.58 -14.12
N LYS A 171 10.02 10.42 -14.44
CA LYS A 171 11.43 10.29 -14.05
C LYS A 171 11.54 10.26 -12.52
N TYR A 172 11.50 9.08 -11.92
CA TYR A 172 12.05 8.86 -10.60
C TYR A 172 13.57 8.80 -10.72
N VAL A 173 14.27 9.80 -10.19
CA VAL A 173 15.69 9.65 -9.86
C VAL A 173 15.72 8.89 -8.54
N GLN A 174 15.97 7.58 -8.62
CA GLN A 174 16.32 6.79 -7.45
C GLN A 174 17.72 7.25 -7.02
N MET A 175 17.81 8.05 -5.95
CA MET A 175 19.11 8.29 -5.32
C MET A 175 19.55 6.99 -4.66
N SER A 176 20.65 6.44 -5.14
CA SER A 176 21.26 5.28 -4.51
C SER A 176 22.04 5.75 -3.29
N PHE A 177 22.07 4.95 -2.22
CA PHE A 177 22.80 5.27 -0.99
C PHE A 177 24.33 5.41 -1.21
N VAL A 178 24.81 5.03 -2.40
CA VAL A 178 26.22 5.05 -2.80
C VAL A 178 26.63 6.35 -3.52
N ASP A 179 25.67 7.19 -3.92
CA ASP A 179 25.97 8.42 -4.68
C ASP A 179 26.50 9.57 -3.79
N ASN A 180 26.53 9.41 -2.46
CA ASN A 180 27.02 10.40 -1.49
C ASN A 180 28.34 10.00 -0.80
N LEU A 181 29.08 9.05 -1.36
CA LEU A 181 30.44 8.71 -0.92
C LEU A 181 31.45 8.98 -2.05
N GLN A 182 31.65 10.25 -2.37
CA GLN A 182 32.86 10.78 -2.99
C GLN A 182 33.22 12.12 -2.38
#